data_AF-A0A350ICU7-F1
#
_entry.id   AF-A0A350ICU7-F1
#
_cell.length_a   1.000
_cell.length_b   1.000
_cell.length_c   1.000
_cell.angle_alpha   90.00
_cell.angle_beta   90.00
_cell.angle_gamma   90.00
#
_symmetry.space_group_name_H-M   'P 1'
#
loop_
_entity.id
_entity.type
_entity.pdbx_description
1 polymer ?
#
loop_
_entity_poly.entity_id
_entity_poly.type
_entity_poly.pdbx_seq_one_letter_code
_entity_poly.pdbx_strand_id
1 'polypeptide(L)'
;MALQTSGAISLNQIHIEAGGSSGTSVTINDADIRGLNAASGYTIPTGSGTAIDFGDFYGASLSHTVTEGSASSGGTSQYGYNNQGSGTFGSISPTTWSSANILQLFTLTIVVKGSTSYSLMLTFSGNQSTSFFSSVSIGGVSHAMSTFTRNYASPNTYFSKALTSSQVMDGSGTTTVIFT
;
A
#
# COMPACT_ATOMS: atom_id res chain seq x y z
N MET A 1 15.03 -0.36 5.11
CA MET A 1 16.02 -0.83 6.11
C MET A 1 15.45 -0.65 7.51
N ALA A 2 15.83 -1.51 8.47
CA ALA A 2 15.57 -1.22 9.88
C ALA A 2 16.24 0.11 10.26
N LEU A 3 15.51 1.00 10.92
CA LEU A 3 16.00 2.32 11.31
C LEU A 3 17.30 2.16 12.13
N GLN A 4 18.42 2.69 11.62
CA GLN A 4 19.67 2.71 12.38
C GLN A 4 19.50 3.66 13.57
N THR A 5 19.52 3.12 14.79
CA THR A 5 19.42 3.91 16.03
C THR A 5 20.78 4.45 16.50
N SER A 6 21.87 4.00 15.87
CA SER A 6 23.25 4.47 16.08
C SER A 6 24.14 4.03 14.92
N GLY A 7 25.36 4.58 14.85
CA GLY A 7 26.36 4.25 13.83
C GLY A 7 26.31 5.12 12.58
N ALA A 8 27.32 4.98 11.71
CA ALA A 8 27.38 5.72 10.45
C ALA A 8 26.54 5.01 9.37
N ILE A 9 25.68 5.76 8.70
CA ILE A 9 24.98 5.31 7.50
C ILE A 9 25.88 5.60 6.30
N SER A 10 26.26 4.56 5.55
CA SER A 10 26.99 4.73 4.30
C SER A 10 26.09 5.24 3.18
N LEU A 11 26.66 5.98 2.23
CA LEU A 11 25.94 6.42 1.04
C LEU A 11 25.35 5.25 0.23
N ASN A 12 26.03 4.09 0.24
CA ASN A 12 25.51 2.89 -0.42
C ASN A 12 24.25 2.34 0.27
N GLN A 13 24.13 2.46 1.60
CA GLN A 13 22.92 2.07 2.32
C GLN A 13 21.75 2.99 1.95
N ILE A 14 21.98 4.30 1.83
CA ILE A 14 20.96 5.26 1.36
C ILE A 14 20.56 4.95 -0.09
N HIS A 15 21.53 4.64 -0.95
CA HIS A 15 21.31 4.29 -2.35
C HIS A 15 20.40 3.06 -2.51
N ILE A 16 20.64 2.03 -1.70
CA ILE A 16 19.81 0.81 -1.69
C ILE A 16 18.40 1.12 -1.18
N GLU A 17 18.28 1.95 -0.14
CA GLU A 17 16.97 2.34 0.41
C GLU A 17 16.12 3.14 -0.59
N ALA A 18 16.75 3.97 -1.41
CA ALA A 18 16.09 4.69 -2.50
C ALA A 18 15.69 3.80 -3.68
N GLY A 19 15.87 2.47 -3.58
CA GLY A 19 15.54 1.50 -4.63
C GLY A 19 16.68 1.20 -5.61
N GLY A 20 17.89 1.71 -5.35
CA GLY A 20 19.07 1.44 -6.15
C GLY A 20 19.71 0.08 -5.86
N SER A 21 20.50 -0.44 -6.80
CA SER A 21 21.45 -1.53 -6.53
C SER A 21 22.85 -0.95 -6.36
N SER A 22 23.70 -1.60 -5.56
CA SER A 22 25.08 -1.11 -5.34
C SER A 22 25.79 -0.86 -6.67
N GLY A 23 26.40 0.32 -6.81
CA GLY A 23 27.10 0.72 -8.04
C GLY A 23 26.21 1.09 -9.23
N THR A 24 24.88 1.11 -9.09
CA THR A 24 23.97 1.63 -10.11
C THR A 24 23.65 3.10 -9.85
N SER A 25 22.99 3.77 -10.79
CA SER A 25 22.31 5.04 -10.51
C SER A 25 20.94 4.79 -9.88
N VAL A 26 20.51 5.70 -9.02
CA VAL A 26 19.14 5.79 -8.51
C VAL A 26 18.71 7.24 -8.66
N THR A 27 17.53 7.47 -9.21
CA THR A 27 16.98 8.81 -9.39
C THR A 27 15.92 9.04 -8.34
N ILE A 28 16.04 10.15 -7.62
CA ILE A 28 15.01 10.68 -6.74
C ILE A 28 14.63 12.04 -7.31
N ASN A 29 13.35 12.25 -7.59
CA ASN A 29 12.86 13.52 -8.09
C ASN A 29 12.00 14.25 -7.04
N ASP A 30 11.66 15.51 -7.33
CA ASP A 30 10.88 16.37 -6.42
C ASP A 30 9.49 15.80 -6.12
N ALA A 31 8.87 15.09 -7.05
CA ALA A 31 7.58 14.44 -6.84
C ALA A 31 7.68 13.22 -5.90
N ASP A 32 8.77 12.45 -6.00
CA ASP A 32 9.01 11.30 -5.10
C ASP A 32 9.16 11.76 -3.64
N ILE A 33 9.86 12.88 -3.42
CA ILE A 33 10.09 13.45 -2.09
C ILE A 33 8.84 14.14 -1.54
N ARG A 34 8.18 14.96 -2.35
CA ARG A 34 7.01 15.74 -1.90
C ARG A 34 5.72 14.93 -1.86
N GLY A 35 5.71 13.72 -2.44
CA GLY A 35 4.61 12.77 -2.34
C GLY A 35 4.53 12.04 -0.99
N LEU A 36 5.54 12.20 -0.12
CA LEU A 36 5.52 11.65 1.23
C LEU A 36 4.61 12.46 2.15
N ASN A 37 3.89 11.77 3.03
CA ASN A 37 3.20 12.42 4.13
C ASN A 37 4.16 12.61 5.28
N ALA A 38 4.22 13.84 5.79
CA ALA A 38 4.96 14.16 7.00
C ALA A 38 4.41 13.39 8.20
N ALA A 39 5.30 12.96 9.09
CA ALA A 39 4.87 12.47 10.41
C ALA A 39 4.23 13.60 11.21
N SER A 40 3.47 13.23 12.26
CA SER A 40 2.85 14.22 13.16
C SER A 40 3.88 15.20 13.71
N GLY A 41 3.63 16.50 13.54
CA GLY A 41 4.52 17.57 13.98
C GLY A 41 5.55 18.05 12.95
N TYR A 42 5.57 17.45 11.76
CA TYR A 42 6.43 17.85 10.64
C TYR A 42 5.61 18.35 9.45
N THR A 43 6.25 18.96 8.46
CA THR A 43 5.58 19.40 7.23
C THR A 43 6.47 19.16 6.02
N ILE A 44 5.99 18.41 5.04
CA ILE A 44 6.67 18.29 3.73
C ILE A 44 5.94 19.24 2.76
N PRO A 45 6.54 20.38 2.36
CA PRO A 45 5.90 21.31 1.43
C PRO A 45 5.70 20.66 0.06
N THR A 46 4.53 20.84 -0.55
CA THR A 46 4.20 20.24 -1.85
C THR A 46 4.58 21.11 -3.05
N GLY A 47 4.91 22.39 -2.84
CA GLY A 47 5.30 23.31 -3.91
C GLY A 47 6.70 23.03 -4.43
N SER A 48 6.85 22.81 -5.74
CA SER A 48 8.16 22.55 -6.34
C SER A 48 9.15 23.68 -6.09
N GLY A 49 10.42 23.34 -5.80
CA GLY A 49 11.47 24.31 -5.47
C GLY A 49 11.37 24.94 -4.08
N THR A 50 10.36 24.59 -3.28
CA THR A 50 10.27 25.05 -1.88
C THR A 50 11.30 24.33 -1.02
N ALA A 51 12.02 25.04 -0.16
CA ALA A 51 12.93 24.41 0.80
C ALA A 51 12.16 23.41 1.68
N ILE A 52 12.77 22.25 1.93
CA ILE A 52 12.27 21.21 2.84
C ILE A 52 13.38 20.95 3.86
N ASP A 53 13.04 20.95 5.15
CA ASP A 53 14.04 20.63 6.17
C ASP A 53 14.27 19.12 6.21
N PHE A 54 15.53 18.70 6.38
CA PHE A 54 15.86 17.27 6.49
C PHE A 54 15.11 16.57 7.63
N GLY A 55 14.73 17.32 8.68
CA GLY A 55 13.93 16.82 9.79
C GLY A 55 12.51 16.40 9.38
N ASP A 56 11.94 17.00 8.33
CA ASP A 56 10.57 16.71 7.90
C ASP A 56 10.40 15.31 7.29
N PHE A 57 11.50 14.68 6.89
CA PHE A 57 11.50 13.30 6.40
C PHE A 57 11.49 12.27 7.54
N TYR A 58 11.70 12.69 8.79
CA TYR A 58 11.72 11.76 9.91
C TYR A 58 10.33 11.15 10.14
N GLY A 59 10.22 9.83 9.89
CA GLY A 59 8.96 9.09 10.01
C GLY A 59 7.95 9.38 8.90
N ALA A 60 8.36 10.11 7.85
CA ALA A 60 7.51 10.35 6.69
C ALA A 60 7.19 9.04 5.96
N SER A 61 5.98 8.93 5.40
CA SER A 61 5.53 7.71 4.74
C SER A 61 4.72 8.00 3.49
N LEU A 62 4.82 7.11 2.50
CA LEU A 62 3.95 7.15 1.33
C LEU A 62 2.58 6.60 1.72
N SER A 63 1.52 7.39 1.52
CA SER A 63 0.15 6.89 1.61
C SER A 63 -0.43 6.73 0.22
N HIS A 64 -1.27 5.72 0.08
CA HIS A 64 -2.17 5.55 -1.04
C HIS A 64 -3.56 5.99 -0.64
N THR A 65 -4.24 6.73 -1.50
CA THR A 65 -5.65 7.07 -1.36
C THR A 65 -6.44 6.17 -2.28
N VAL A 66 -7.31 5.34 -1.71
CA VAL A 66 -8.28 4.54 -2.45
C VAL A 66 -9.58 5.34 -2.51
N THR A 67 -10.04 5.69 -3.70
CA THR A 67 -11.44 6.10 -3.88
C THR A 67 -12.26 4.84 -4.04
N GLU A 68 -13.14 4.57 -3.09
CA GLU A 68 -13.84 3.30 -3.03
C GLU A 68 -14.89 3.21 -4.14
N GLY A 69 -14.89 2.08 -4.84
CA GLY A 69 -16.01 1.62 -5.64
C GLY A 69 -16.53 0.30 -5.11
N SER A 70 -17.60 -0.20 -5.73
CA SER A 70 -18.25 -1.43 -5.31
C SER A 70 -18.61 -2.33 -6.49
N ALA A 71 -18.54 -3.65 -6.27
CA ALA A 71 -19.13 -4.64 -7.17
C ALA A 71 -19.81 -5.74 -6.36
N SER A 72 -20.98 -6.20 -6.81
CA SER A 72 -21.74 -7.25 -6.12
C SER A 72 -22.30 -8.28 -7.09
N SER A 73 -22.15 -9.57 -6.78
CA SER A 73 -22.72 -10.68 -7.54
C SER A 73 -22.98 -11.90 -6.65
N GLY A 74 -24.17 -12.50 -6.72
CA GLY A 74 -24.43 -13.83 -6.18
C GLY A 74 -24.01 -14.06 -4.72
N GLY A 75 -24.40 -13.16 -3.81
CA GLY A 75 -24.05 -13.24 -2.38
C GLY A 75 -22.63 -12.77 -2.04
N THR A 76 -21.91 -12.24 -3.02
CA THR A 76 -20.57 -11.65 -2.85
C THR A 76 -20.65 -10.14 -3.07
N SER A 77 -20.06 -9.35 -2.18
CA SER A 77 -19.90 -7.90 -2.31
C SER A 77 -18.43 -7.52 -2.13
N GLN A 78 -17.94 -6.60 -2.96
CA GLN A 78 -16.58 -6.10 -2.96
C GLN A 78 -16.59 -4.58 -2.83
N TYR A 79 -15.71 -4.04 -2.01
CA TYR A 79 -15.59 -2.59 -1.75
C TYR A 79 -14.13 -2.17 -1.73
N GLY A 80 -13.75 -1.16 -2.51
CA GLY A 80 -12.38 -0.66 -2.61
C GLY A 80 -11.95 -0.40 -4.05
N TYR A 81 -10.78 -0.89 -4.43
CA TYR A 81 -10.19 -0.74 -5.77
C TYR A 81 -9.91 -2.10 -6.42
N ASN A 82 -10.32 -2.23 -7.69
CA ASN A 82 -10.07 -3.40 -8.51
C ASN A 82 -9.84 -2.98 -9.97
N ASN A 83 -8.68 -3.30 -10.51
CA ASN A 83 -8.30 -3.06 -11.91
C ASN A 83 -8.00 -4.37 -12.67
N GLN A 84 -8.69 -5.46 -12.31
CA GLN A 84 -8.51 -6.78 -12.89
C GLN A 84 -9.84 -7.35 -13.39
N GLY A 85 -9.82 -8.01 -14.55
CA GLY A 85 -10.99 -8.68 -15.12
C GLY A 85 -12.06 -7.73 -15.67
N SER A 86 -13.30 -8.22 -15.79
CA SER A 86 -14.44 -7.52 -16.42
C SER A 86 -15.24 -6.62 -15.46
N GLY A 87 -14.83 -6.49 -14.20
CA GLY A 87 -15.53 -5.72 -13.17
C GLY A 87 -14.59 -4.78 -12.43
N THR A 88 -14.08 -3.76 -13.14
CA THR A 88 -13.23 -2.72 -12.54
C THR A 88 -14.07 -1.76 -11.71
N PHE A 89 -13.55 -1.31 -10.57
CA PHE A 89 -14.20 -0.33 -9.72
C PHE A 89 -13.19 0.38 -8.81
N GLY A 90 -13.56 1.57 -8.35
CA GLY A 90 -12.72 2.42 -7.53
C GLY A 90 -11.47 2.90 -8.27
N SER A 91 -10.61 3.61 -7.53
CA SER A 91 -9.30 4.04 -8.01
C SER A 91 -8.31 4.09 -6.85
N ILE A 92 -7.02 4.06 -7.16
CA ILE A 92 -5.96 4.23 -6.17
C ILE A 92 -4.89 5.21 -6.70
N SER A 93 -4.39 6.07 -5.83
CA SER A 93 -3.26 6.94 -6.12
C SER A 93 -2.34 7.03 -4.89
N PRO A 94 -1.01 6.82 -5.02
CA PRO A 94 -0.31 6.33 -6.21
C PRO A 94 -0.75 4.93 -6.67
N THR A 95 -0.32 4.48 -7.85
CA THR A 95 -0.69 3.14 -8.37
C THR A 95 0.36 2.06 -8.09
N THR A 96 1.47 2.42 -7.45
CA THR A 96 2.60 1.52 -7.25
C THR A 96 3.06 1.45 -5.79
N TRP A 97 3.66 0.32 -5.43
CA TRP A 97 4.38 0.12 -4.18
C TRP A 97 5.61 -0.74 -4.47
N SER A 98 6.80 -0.31 -4.00
CA SER A 98 8.06 -1.01 -4.24
C SER A 98 8.25 -1.42 -5.71
N SER A 99 7.94 -0.49 -6.63
CA SER A 99 7.98 -0.65 -8.09
C SER A 99 6.98 -1.67 -8.70
N ALA A 100 6.15 -2.34 -7.89
CA ALA A 100 5.06 -3.17 -8.37
C ALA A 100 3.77 -2.34 -8.55
N ASN A 101 3.00 -2.65 -9.59
CA ASN A 101 1.66 -2.08 -9.73
C ASN A 101 0.71 -2.70 -8.71
N ILE A 102 -0.05 -1.86 -8.03
CA ILE A 102 -1.20 -2.26 -7.22
C ILE A 102 -2.35 -2.50 -8.20
N LEU A 103 -2.76 -3.76 -8.33
CA LEU A 103 -3.81 -4.17 -9.24
C LEU A 103 -5.17 -4.24 -8.54
N GLN A 104 -5.17 -4.62 -7.26
CA GLN A 104 -6.38 -4.73 -6.46
C GLN A 104 -6.07 -4.41 -4.99
N LEU A 105 -6.99 -3.70 -4.35
CA LEU A 105 -7.05 -3.47 -2.91
C LEU A 105 -8.50 -3.28 -2.53
N PHE A 106 -9.16 -4.35 -2.08
CA PHE A 106 -10.58 -4.31 -1.74
C PHE A 106 -10.89 -5.25 -0.60
N THR A 107 -11.98 -4.98 0.10
CA THR A 107 -12.58 -5.89 1.07
C THR A 107 -13.70 -6.68 0.41
N LEU A 108 -13.83 -7.94 0.81
CA LEU A 108 -14.71 -8.94 0.24
C LEU A 108 -15.65 -9.43 1.32
N THR A 109 -16.96 -9.36 1.06
CA THR A 109 -18.01 -9.95 1.90
C THR A 109 -18.66 -11.09 1.14
N ILE A 110 -18.70 -12.28 1.74
CA ILE A 110 -19.39 -13.45 1.18
C ILE A 110 -20.47 -13.90 2.15
N VAL A 111 -21.70 -14.04 1.67
CA VAL A 111 -22.83 -14.60 2.42
C VAL A 111 -23.19 -15.97 1.85
N VAL A 112 -23.00 -17.03 2.66
CA VAL A 112 -23.40 -18.39 2.30
C VAL A 112 -24.43 -18.88 3.32
N LYS A 113 -25.67 -19.09 2.87
CA LYS A 113 -26.77 -19.63 3.70
C LYS A 113 -26.93 -18.88 5.05
N GLY A 114 -26.77 -17.57 5.04
CA GLY A 114 -26.89 -16.70 6.22
C GLY A 114 -25.59 -16.50 7.01
N SER A 115 -24.54 -17.29 6.75
CA SER A 115 -23.21 -17.07 7.34
C SER A 115 -22.44 -16.05 6.51
N THR A 116 -21.89 -15.02 7.17
CA THR A 116 -21.13 -13.95 6.50
C THR A 116 -19.65 -14.03 6.86
N SER A 117 -18.80 -13.96 5.83
CA SER A 117 -17.34 -13.92 5.97
C SER A 117 -16.80 -12.64 5.35
N TYR A 118 -15.77 -12.07 5.98
CA TYR A 118 -15.10 -10.85 5.52
C TYR A 118 -13.61 -11.12 5.28
N SER A 119 -13.08 -10.61 4.18
CA SER A 119 -11.67 -10.75 3.84
C SER A 119 -11.11 -9.47 3.22
N LEU A 120 -9.82 -9.24 3.41
CA LEU A 120 -9.05 -8.25 2.66
C LEU A 120 -8.35 -8.95 1.50
N MET A 121 -8.39 -8.34 0.33
CA MET A 121 -7.72 -8.81 -0.87
C MET A 121 -6.75 -7.75 -1.41
N LEU A 122 -5.50 -8.16 -1.64
CA LEU A 122 -4.47 -7.35 -2.29
C LEU A 122 -3.88 -8.13 -3.46
N THR A 123 -3.67 -7.45 -4.59
CA THR A 123 -3.01 -8.04 -5.74
C THR A 123 -1.97 -7.08 -6.29
N PHE A 124 -0.76 -7.60 -6.50
CA PHE A 124 0.35 -6.85 -7.09
C PHE A 124 0.84 -7.55 -8.36
N SER A 125 1.29 -6.76 -9.34
CA SER A 125 1.97 -7.28 -10.52
C SER A 125 3.29 -7.96 -10.15
N GLY A 126 3.66 -9.04 -10.80
CA GLY A 126 4.94 -9.73 -10.60
C GLY A 126 4.94 -10.74 -9.44
N ASN A 127 6.08 -11.42 -9.28
CA ASN A 127 6.32 -12.36 -8.19
C ASN A 127 6.92 -11.63 -6.97
N GLN A 128 6.07 -11.28 -6.00
CA GLN A 128 6.46 -10.44 -4.87
C GLN A 128 6.86 -11.24 -3.64
N SER A 129 7.88 -10.83 -2.88
CA SER A 129 8.38 -11.61 -1.72
C SER A 129 7.31 -11.90 -0.65
N THR A 130 7.52 -12.92 0.20
CA THR A 130 6.78 -13.10 1.46
C THR A 130 7.05 -12.00 2.49
N SER A 131 8.07 -11.17 2.24
CA SER A 131 8.43 -9.98 3.01
C SER A 131 8.23 -8.69 2.21
N PHE A 132 7.31 -8.68 1.24
CA PHE A 132 7.13 -7.56 0.30
C PHE A 132 6.69 -6.24 0.97
N PHE A 133 6.02 -6.37 2.10
CA PHE A 133 5.76 -5.30 3.06
C PHE A 133 5.82 -5.93 4.47
N SER A 134 6.04 -5.11 5.49
CA SER A 134 5.95 -5.50 6.90
C SER A 134 4.51 -5.42 7.40
N SER A 135 3.78 -4.38 7.00
CA SER A 135 2.35 -4.21 7.29
C SER A 135 1.64 -3.36 6.24
N VAL A 136 0.31 -3.45 6.22
CA VAL A 136 -0.56 -2.52 5.50
C VAL A 136 -1.61 -1.97 6.47
N SER A 137 -1.70 -0.65 6.58
CA SER A 137 -2.79 0.03 7.27
C SER A 137 -3.89 0.36 6.28
N ILE A 138 -5.14 0.06 6.62
CA ILE A 138 -6.33 0.40 5.83
C ILE A 138 -7.33 1.09 6.74
N GLY A 139 -7.70 2.33 6.42
CA GLY A 139 -8.65 3.10 7.24
C GLY A 139 -8.18 3.28 8.69
N GLY A 140 -6.86 3.29 8.91
CA GLY A 140 -6.23 3.40 10.24
C GLY A 140 -6.02 2.05 10.95
N VAL A 141 -6.46 0.92 10.40
CA VAL A 141 -6.25 -0.40 10.98
C VAL A 141 -5.05 -1.09 10.34
N SER A 142 -4.00 -1.36 11.14
CA SER A 142 -2.80 -2.06 10.66
C SER A 142 -3.00 -3.58 10.57
N HIS A 143 -2.47 -4.16 9.50
CA HIS A 143 -2.46 -5.59 9.23
C HIS A 143 -1.03 -6.04 8.92
N ALA A 144 -0.45 -6.82 9.83
CA ALA A 144 0.88 -7.40 9.62
C ALA A 144 0.88 -8.40 8.45
N MET A 145 1.92 -8.34 7.61
CA MET A 145 2.10 -9.23 6.46
C MET A 145 2.07 -10.71 6.84
N SER A 146 2.59 -11.06 8.01
CA SER A 146 2.56 -12.42 8.55
C SER A 146 1.16 -13.00 8.74
N THR A 147 0.12 -12.17 8.74
CA THR A 147 -1.28 -12.60 8.84
C THR A 147 -1.95 -12.88 7.50
N PHE A 148 -1.25 -12.63 6.38
CA PHE A 148 -1.77 -12.88 5.04
C PHE A 148 -1.40 -14.27 4.54
N THR A 149 -2.35 -14.91 3.86
CA THR A 149 -2.06 -15.98 2.93
C THR A 149 -1.59 -15.38 1.62
N ARG A 150 -0.37 -15.74 1.20
CA ARG A 150 0.23 -15.34 -0.09
C ARG A 150 0.07 -16.45 -1.12
N ASN A 151 -0.36 -16.12 -2.33
CA ASN A 151 -0.35 -17.00 -3.48
C ASN A 151 0.29 -16.31 -4.70
N TYR A 152 1.17 -16.99 -5.43
CA TYR A 152 1.68 -16.50 -6.71
C TYR A 152 1.03 -17.28 -7.84
N ALA A 153 0.33 -16.56 -8.72
CA ALA A 153 -0.21 -17.11 -9.96
C ALA A 153 0.15 -16.16 -11.10
N SER A 154 1.10 -16.59 -11.93
CA SER A 154 1.69 -15.77 -12.98
C SER A 154 0.63 -15.00 -13.79
N PRO A 155 0.78 -13.68 -13.98
CA PRO A 155 1.96 -12.88 -13.65
C PRO A 155 1.94 -12.20 -12.27
N ASN A 156 0.97 -12.51 -11.40
CA ASN A 156 0.65 -11.68 -10.23
C ASN A 156 0.80 -12.41 -8.89
N THR A 157 0.99 -11.63 -7.82
CA THR A 157 0.97 -12.11 -6.44
C THR A 157 -0.28 -11.61 -5.73
N TYR A 158 -0.95 -12.51 -5.04
CA TYR A 158 -2.18 -12.29 -4.30
C TYR A 158 -1.91 -12.45 -2.82
N PHE A 159 -2.43 -11.52 -2.02
CA PHE A 159 -2.44 -11.60 -0.57
C PHE A 159 -3.87 -11.52 -0.09
N SER A 160 -4.24 -12.42 0.81
CA SER A 160 -5.57 -12.44 1.42
C SER A 160 -5.50 -12.66 2.91
N LYS A 161 -6.43 -12.08 3.66
CA LYS A 161 -6.61 -12.38 5.09
C LYS A 161 -8.07 -12.21 5.50
N ALA A 162 -8.47 -12.90 6.55
CA ALA A 162 -9.78 -12.67 7.16
C ALA A 162 -9.81 -11.30 7.87
N LEU A 163 -11.01 -10.71 7.90
CA LEU A 163 -11.33 -9.46 8.59
C LEU A 163 -12.52 -9.66 9.53
N THR A 164 -12.76 -8.67 10.39
CA THR A 164 -14.05 -8.48 11.09
C THR A 164 -14.95 -7.52 10.33
N SER A 165 -16.25 -7.50 10.65
CA SER A 165 -17.22 -6.60 10.02
C SER A 165 -16.91 -5.10 10.20
N SER A 166 -16.15 -4.74 11.23
CA SER A 166 -15.74 -3.35 11.50
C SER A 166 -14.53 -2.89 10.68
N GLN A 167 -13.90 -3.79 9.92
CA GLN A 167 -12.68 -3.54 9.14
C GLN A 167 -12.96 -3.51 7.62
N VAL A 168 -14.23 -3.60 7.25
CA VAL A 168 -14.67 -3.68 5.85
C VAL A 168 -14.80 -2.25 5.32
N MET A 169 -14.35 -2.05 4.08
CA MET A 169 -14.66 -0.85 3.31
C MET A 169 -16.17 -0.83 3.00
N ASP A 170 -16.75 0.35 2.82
CA ASP A 170 -18.20 0.50 2.62
C ASP A 170 -18.60 0.79 1.17
N GLY A 171 -17.61 0.97 0.30
CA GLY A 171 -17.81 1.25 -1.13
C GLY A 171 -18.03 2.73 -1.42
N SER A 172 -17.79 3.61 -0.46
CA SER A 172 -18.01 5.04 -0.58
C SER A 172 -16.83 5.86 -0.04
N GLY A 173 -16.69 7.08 -0.55
CA GLY A 173 -15.65 8.01 -0.09
C GLY A 173 -14.22 7.54 -0.41
N THR A 174 -13.30 7.89 0.49
CA THR A 174 -11.88 7.61 0.33
C THR A 174 -11.30 6.93 1.56
N THR A 175 -10.53 5.87 1.35
CA THR A 175 -9.77 5.19 2.40
C THR A 175 -8.29 5.40 2.20
N THR A 176 -7.62 5.88 3.25
CA THR A 176 -6.16 5.95 3.30
C THR A 176 -5.57 4.57 3.55
N VAL A 177 -4.56 4.24 2.77
CA VAL A 177 -3.78 3.02 2.85
C VAL A 177 -2.31 3.37 3.02
N ILE A 178 -1.60 2.68 3.91
CA ILE A 178 -0.17 2.91 4.14
C ILE A 178 0.52 1.56 4.21
N PHE A 179 1.50 1.34 3.33
CA PHE A 179 2.38 0.17 3.41
C PHE A 179 3.67 0.54 4.15
N THR A 180 4.22 -0.40 4.90
CA THR A 180 5.51 -0.29 5.59
C THR A 180 6.34 -1.54 5.37
#